data_AF-A0A8X6XQW7-F1
#
_entry.id   AF-A0A8X6XQW7-F1
#
_cell.length_a   1.000
_cell.length_b   1.000
_cell.length_c   1.000
_cell.angle_alpha   90.00
_cell.angle_beta   90.00
_cell.angle_gamma   90.00
#
_symmetry.space_group_name_H-M   'P 1'
#
loop_
_entity.id
_entity.type
_entity.pdbx_description
1 polymer ?
#
loop_
_entity_poly.entity_id
_entity_poly.type
_entity_poly.pdbx_seq_one_letter_code
_entity_poly.pdbx_strand_id
1 'polypeptide(L)'
;MKQNKKICEEVKQSSIQVTYDLAIAKVALQIQATKKPDIDNLFIHLGAFHIRMAYFKAVGKVIIDCCLTNIMVLSNLLESGSLSEFFEAKHFNRCKRLRPLMAVGLEILHFNSFLELKNTMITDEMAEEIA
;
A
#
# COMPACT_ATOMS: atom_id res chain seq x y z
N MET A 1 26.90 0.57 -2.60
CA MET A 1 27.25 0.92 -1.20
C MET A 1 28.49 1.80 -1.10
N LYS A 2 29.68 1.40 -1.60
CA LYS A 2 30.88 2.27 -1.60
C LYS A 2 30.64 3.63 -2.29
N GLN A 3 30.01 3.60 -3.46
CA GLN A 3 29.64 4.82 -4.19
C GLN A 3 28.75 5.76 -3.36
N ASN A 4 27.76 5.20 -2.66
CA ASN A 4 26.84 5.98 -1.83
C ASN A 4 27.57 6.63 -0.65
N LYS A 5 28.55 5.93 -0.05
CA LYS A 5 29.40 6.49 0.99
C LYS A 5 30.24 7.66 0.45
N LYS A 6 30.84 7.49 -0.73
CA LYS A 6 31.58 8.57 -1.39
C LYS A 6 30.70 9.79 -1.64
N ILE A 7 29.48 9.59 -2.14
CA ILE A 7 28.51 10.67 -2.32
C ILE A 7 28.20 11.36 -0.98
N CYS A 8 27.97 10.59 0.09
CA CYS A 8 27.71 11.12 1.43
C CYS A 8 28.83 12.05 1.91
N GLU A 9 30.09 11.66 1.69
CA GLU A 9 31.29 12.46 2.01
C GLU A 9 31.37 13.72 1.11
N GLU A 10 31.13 13.56 -0.19
CA GLU A 10 31.15 14.65 -1.18
C GLU A 10 30.09 15.73 -0.86
N VAL A 11 28.89 15.33 -0.43
CA VAL A 11 27.80 16.26 -0.03
C VAL A 11 27.88 16.68 1.44
N LYS A 12 28.93 16.28 2.17
CA LYS A 12 29.18 16.60 3.59
C LYS A 12 28.00 16.25 4.51
N GLN A 13 27.32 15.15 4.22
CA GLN A 13 26.25 14.62 5.07
C GLN A 13 26.80 13.60 6.06
N SER A 14 26.21 13.55 7.27
CA SER A 14 26.60 12.57 8.30
C SER A 14 26.13 11.15 7.96
N SER A 15 25.10 11.03 7.12
CA SER A 15 24.51 9.76 6.71
C SER A 15 23.82 9.85 5.36
N ILE A 16 23.56 8.70 4.75
CA ILE A 16 22.84 8.60 3.47
C ILE A 16 21.77 7.52 3.55
N GLN A 17 20.62 7.79 2.95
CA GLN A 17 19.54 6.81 2.82
C GLN A 17 19.52 6.24 1.41
N VAL A 18 19.31 4.93 1.30
CA VAL A 18 19.22 4.23 0.02
C VAL A 18 18.04 3.29 0.03
N THR A 19 17.34 3.20 -1.09
CA THR A 19 16.21 2.28 -1.26
C THR A 19 16.60 1.13 -2.18
N TYR A 20 16.31 -0.10 -1.77
CA TYR A 20 16.53 -1.30 -2.57
C TYR A 20 15.27 -2.15 -2.66
N ASP A 21 15.16 -2.91 -3.75
CA ASP A 21 14.20 -4.01 -3.84
C ASP A 21 14.54 -5.09 -2.80
N LEU A 22 13.54 -5.87 -2.38
CA LEU A 22 13.65 -6.78 -1.24
C LEU A 22 14.84 -7.75 -1.34
N ALA A 23 15.07 -8.31 -2.54
CA ALA A 23 16.17 -9.24 -2.78
C ALA A 23 17.55 -8.56 -2.60
N ILE A 24 17.68 -7.33 -3.09
CA ILE A 24 18.91 -6.55 -2.99
C ILE A 24 19.10 -6.00 -1.59
N ALA A 25 18.02 -5.55 -0.93
CA ALA A 25 18.03 -5.08 0.44
C ALA A 25 18.56 -6.15 1.40
N LYS A 26 18.15 -7.41 1.24
CA LYS A 26 18.66 -8.54 2.03
C LYS A 26 20.18 -8.68 1.91
N VAL A 27 20.72 -8.67 0.69
CA VAL A 27 22.16 -8.79 0.45
C VAL A 27 22.90 -7.56 0.99
N ALA A 28 22.36 -6.36 0.78
CA ALA A 28 22.96 -5.11 1.26
C ALA A 28 23.02 -5.05 2.80
N LEU A 29 21.97 -5.51 3.50
CA LEU A 29 21.94 -5.60 4.96
C LEU A 29 22.95 -6.61 5.50
N GLN A 30 23.12 -7.76 4.82
CA GLN A 30 24.16 -8.73 5.17
C GLN A 30 25.56 -8.10 5.02
N ILE A 31 25.82 -7.43 3.90
CA ILE A 31 27.09 -6.74 3.67
C ILE A 31 27.34 -5.67 4.75
N GLN A 32 26.32 -4.89 5.11
CA GLN A 32 26.41 -3.89 6.16
C GLN A 32 26.74 -4.52 7.52
N ALA A 33 26.06 -5.61 7.88
CA ALA A 33 26.28 -6.30 9.15
C ALA A 33 27.70 -6.88 9.25
N THR A 34 28.25 -7.42 8.16
CA THR A 34 29.62 -7.97 8.14
C THR A 34 30.69 -6.89 8.14
N LYS A 35 30.40 -5.70 7.61
CA LYS A 35 31.37 -4.61 7.44
C LYS A 35 31.25 -3.51 8.48
N LYS A 36 30.65 -3.79 9.64
CA LYS A 36 30.60 -2.80 10.72
C LYS A 36 32.01 -2.47 11.24
N PRO A 37 32.33 -1.19 11.52
CA PRO A 37 31.46 -0.01 11.44
C PRO A 37 31.53 0.76 10.11
N ASP A 38 32.25 0.26 9.09
CA ASP A 38 32.62 1.00 7.88
C ASP A 38 31.45 1.61 7.08
N ILE A 39 30.25 1.04 7.22
CA ILE A 39 29.06 1.39 6.44
C ILE A 39 27.82 1.63 7.34
N ASP A 40 28.03 1.94 8.61
CA ASP A 40 26.93 2.17 9.56
C ASP A 40 26.16 3.47 9.29
N ASN A 41 26.75 4.43 8.58
CA ASN A 41 26.10 5.68 8.20
C ASN A 41 25.23 5.57 6.92
N LEU A 42 25.02 4.37 6.39
CA LEU A 42 24.18 4.11 5.22
C LEU A 42 22.89 3.40 5.65
N PHE A 43 21.77 4.10 5.64
CA PHE A 43 20.48 3.55 6.02
C PHE A 43 19.80 2.87 4.82
N ILE A 44 19.53 1.57 4.96
CA ILE A 44 18.89 0.77 3.92
C ILE A 44 17.38 0.71 4.17
N HIS A 45 16.62 1.25 3.23
CA HIS A 45 15.16 1.16 3.20
C HIS A 45 14.69 0.23 2.08
N LEU A 46 13.50 -0.34 2.25
CA LEU A 46 12.81 -1.01 1.16
C LEU A 46 12.29 0.04 0.17
N GLY A 47 12.34 -0.30 -1.13
CA GLY A 47 11.75 0.54 -2.17
C GLY A 47 10.26 0.78 -1.94
N ALA A 48 9.77 1.94 -2.42
CA ALA A 48 8.38 2.37 -2.25
C ALA A 48 7.35 1.33 -2.75
N PHE A 49 7.72 0.55 -3.77
CA PHE A 49 6.94 -0.58 -4.26
C PHE A 49 6.67 -1.63 -3.17
N HIS A 50 7.71 -2.09 -2.47
CA HIS A 50 7.60 -3.09 -1.41
C HIS A 50 6.86 -2.55 -0.18
N ILE A 51 7.09 -1.28 0.18
CA ILE A 51 6.34 -0.63 1.26
C ILE A 51 4.84 -0.64 0.94
N ARG A 52 4.47 -0.29 -0.30
CA ARG A 52 3.07 -0.29 -0.73
C ARG A 52 2.46 -1.69 -0.75
N MET A 53 3.19 -2.71 -1.20
CA MET A 53 2.72 -4.10 -1.15
C MET A 53 2.51 -4.59 0.28
N ALA A 54 3.44 -4.27 1.19
CA ALA A 54 3.31 -4.60 2.61
C ALA A 54 2.07 -3.94 3.22
N TYR A 55 1.83 -2.67 2.89
CA TYR A 55 0.62 -1.95 3.29
C TYR A 55 -0.66 -2.61 2.74
N PHE A 56 -0.70 -2.94 1.45
CA PHE A 56 -1.84 -3.64 0.85
C PHE A 56 -2.13 -4.97 1.53
N LYS A 57 -1.08 -5.74 1.85
CA LYS A 57 -1.23 -7.01 2.56
C LYS A 57 -1.76 -6.81 3.98
N ALA A 58 -1.23 -5.83 4.71
CA ALA A 58 -1.68 -5.52 6.06
C ALA A 58 -3.17 -5.13 6.09
N VAL A 59 -3.58 -4.23 5.20
CA VAL A 59 -4.99 -3.86 5.04
C VAL A 59 -5.84 -5.06 4.63
N GLY A 60 -5.35 -5.85 3.66
CA GLY A 60 -6.03 -7.06 3.19
C GLY A 60 -6.35 -8.04 4.31
N LYS A 61 -5.41 -8.26 5.25
CA LYS A 61 -5.59 -9.13 6.40
C LYS A 61 -6.66 -8.65 7.38
N VAL A 62 -6.87 -7.34 7.50
CA VAL A 62 -7.90 -6.77 8.37
C VAL A 62 -9.30 -6.97 7.78
N ILE A 63 -9.43 -6.89 6.46
CA ILE A 63 -10.74 -6.81 5.79
C ILE A 63 -11.21 -8.11 5.12
N ILE A 64 -10.36 -9.16 5.11
CA ILE A 64 -10.65 -10.40 4.38
C ILE A 64 -11.94 -11.08 4.85
N ASP A 65 -12.25 -10.99 6.15
CA ASP A 65 -13.42 -11.62 6.77
C ASP A 65 -14.62 -10.66 6.91
N CYS A 66 -14.57 -9.47 6.31
CA CYS A 66 -15.64 -8.46 6.40
C CYS A 66 -16.71 -8.61 5.30
N CYS A 67 -16.98 -9.82 4.80
CA CYS A 67 -17.91 -10.10 3.67
C CYS A 67 -17.51 -9.43 2.33
N LEU A 68 -16.38 -8.73 2.29
CA LEU A 68 -15.92 -7.96 1.14
C LEU A 68 -15.58 -8.86 -0.06
N THR A 69 -15.14 -10.09 0.23
CA THR A 69 -14.97 -11.17 -0.74
C THR A 69 -16.24 -11.42 -1.56
N ASN A 70 -17.41 -11.49 -0.91
CA ASN A 70 -18.69 -11.72 -1.56
C ASN A 70 -19.07 -10.52 -2.44
N ILE A 71 -18.92 -9.31 -1.92
CA ILE A 71 -19.21 -8.08 -2.67
C ILE A 71 -18.36 -8.01 -3.94
N MET A 72 -17.06 -8.31 -3.84
CA MET A 72 -16.14 -8.28 -4.99
C MET A 72 -16.47 -9.33 -6.06
N VAL A 73 -16.94 -10.52 -5.65
CA VAL A 73 -17.35 -11.57 -6.60
C VAL A 73 -18.69 -11.24 -7.25
N LEU A 74 -19.69 -10.83 -6.45
CA LEU A 74 -21.03 -10.50 -6.96
C LEU A 74 -21.02 -9.28 -7.88
N SER A 75 -20.08 -8.35 -7.67
CA SER A 75 -19.88 -7.18 -8.54
C SER A 75 -19.01 -7.46 -9.77
N ASN A 76 -18.58 -8.72 -10.00
CA ASN A 76 -17.66 -9.09 -11.08
C ASN A 76 -16.33 -8.32 -11.09
N LEU A 77 -15.90 -7.78 -9.93
CA LEU A 77 -14.60 -7.11 -9.81
C LEU A 77 -13.44 -8.11 -9.81
N LEU A 78 -13.66 -9.29 -9.21
CA LEU A 78 -12.72 -10.40 -9.18
C LEU A 78 -13.45 -11.73 -9.24
N GLU A 79 -12.86 -12.67 -9.97
CA GLU A 79 -13.24 -14.08 -9.86
C GLU A 79 -12.81 -14.65 -8.50
N SER A 80 -13.56 -15.63 -8.00
CA SER A 80 -13.33 -16.26 -6.69
C SER A 80 -11.90 -16.79 -6.53
N GLY A 81 -11.32 -17.35 -7.59
CA GLY A 81 -9.94 -17.84 -7.60
C GLY A 81 -8.87 -16.76 -7.40
N SER A 82 -9.19 -15.49 -7.68
CA SER A 82 -8.26 -14.35 -7.59
C SER A 82 -8.33 -13.57 -6.26
N LEU A 83 -9.30 -13.90 -5.38
CA LEU A 83 -9.51 -13.17 -4.13
C LEU A 83 -8.31 -13.28 -3.18
N SER A 84 -7.83 -14.50 -2.93
CA SER A 84 -6.72 -14.74 -2.01
C SER A 84 -5.46 -13.98 -2.42
N GLU A 85 -5.18 -13.93 -3.73
CA GLU A 85 -4.04 -13.20 -4.28
C GLU A 85 -4.16 -11.68 -4.13
N PHE A 86 -5.37 -11.14 -4.17
CA PHE A 86 -5.64 -9.73 -3.97
C PHE A 86 -5.46 -9.31 -2.50
N PHE A 87 -6.00 -10.07 -1.55
CA PHE A 87 -5.85 -9.78 -0.12
C PHE A 87 -4.40 -9.98 0.36
N GLU A 88 -3.71 -11.00 -0.15
CA GLU A 88 -2.29 -11.25 0.11
C GLU A 88 -1.34 -10.29 -0.64
N ALA A 89 -1.89 -9.37 -1.43
CA ALA A 89 -1.18 -8.39 -2.22
C ALA A 89 -0.13 -8.98 -3.18
N LYS A 90 -0.40 -10.16 -3.78
CA LYS A 90 0.54 -10.84 -4.70
C LYS A 90 0.69 -10.10 -6.04
N HIS A 91 -0.36 -9.41 -6.49
CA HIS A 91 -0.39 -8.68 -7.76
C HIS A 91 -0.52 -7.18 -7.56
N PHE A 92 0.60 -6.45 -7.66
CA PHE A 92 0.66 -5.02 -7.37
C PHE A 92 -0.33 -4.17 -8.20
N ASN A 93 -0.31 -4.33 -9.53
CA ASN A 93 -1.15 -3.51 -10.42
C ASN A 93 -2.65 -3.74 -10.17
N ARG A 94 -3.04 -5.00 -9.93
CA ARG A 94 -4.41 -5.38 -9.57
C ARG A 94 -4.82 -4.72 -8.24
N CYS A 95 -3.96 -4.82 -7.21
CA CYS A 95 -4.21 -4.20 -5.91
C CYS A 95 -4.32 -2.68 -5.99
N LYS A 96 -3.40 -2.04 -6.71
CA LYS A 96 -3.38 -0.59 -6.92
C LYS A 96 -4.66 -0.10 -7.60
N ARG A 97 -5.20 -0.86 -8.55
CA ARG A 97 -6.41 -0.49 -9.30
C ARG A 97 -7.70 -0.72 -8.51
N LEU A 98 -7.85 -1.88 -7.87
CA LEU A 98 -9.13 -2.28 -7.28
C LEU A 98 -9.38 -1.70 -5.88
N ARG A 99 -8.33 -1.44 -5.09
CA ARG A 99 -8.51 -0.93 -3.72
C ARG A 99 -9.19 0.44 -3.65
N PRO A 100 -8.86 1.43 -4.52
CA PRO A 100 -9.59 2.69 -4.55
C PRO A 100 -11.06 2.51 -4.93
N LEU A 101 -11.36 1.66 -5.93
CA LEU A 101 -12.75 1.38 -6.33
C LEU A 101 -13.55 0.76 -5.19
N MET A 102 -12.94 -0.16 -4.46
CA MET A 102 -13.52 -0.79 -3.28
C MET A 102 -13.75 0.22 -2.16
N ALA A 103 -12.80 1.13 -1.90
CA ALA A 103 -12.95 2.16 -0.89
C ALA A 103 -14.11 3.11 -1.23
N VAL A 104 -14.16 3.60 -2.47
CA VAL A 104 -15.26 4.47 -2.94
C VAL A 104 -16.60 3.74 -2.88
N GLY A 105 -16.65 2.47 -3.31
CA GLY A 105 -17.85 1.66 -3.21
C GLY A 105 -18.36 1.52 -1.78
N LEU A 106 -17.44 1.30 -0.82
CA LEU A 106 -17.78 1.24 0.60
C LEU A 106 -18.23 2.60 1.15
N GLU A 107 -17.59 3.70 0.75
CA GLU A 107 -17.99 5.05 1.16
C GLU A 107 -19.41 5.38 0.67
N ILE A 108 -19.72 5.07 -0.59
CA ILE A 108 -21.06 5.25 -1.16
C ILE A 108 -22.09 4.42 -0.39
N LEU A 109 -21.81 3.12 -0.16
CA LEU A 109 -22.72 2.24 0.58
C LEU A 109 -22.93 2.71 2.02
N HIS A 110 -21.86 3.15 2.69
CA HIS A 110 -21.92 3.68 4.05
C HIS A 110 -22.75 4.97 4.11
N PHE A 111 -22.58 5.86 3.14
CA PHE A 111 -23.35 7.10 3.05
C PHE A 111 -24.83 6.84 2.75
N ASN A 112 -25.13 5.94 1.81
CA ASN A 112 -26.51 5.53 1.54
C ASN A 112 -27.18 4.94 2.79
N SER A 113 -26.46 4.07 3.52
CA SER A 113 -26.96 3.52 4.78
C SER A 113 -27.21 4.62 5.83
N PHE A 114 -26.35 5.63 5.91
CA PHE A 114 -26.57 6.79 6.79
C PHE A 114 -27.84 7.57 6.42
N LEU A 115 -28.08 7.81 5.13
CA LEU A 115 -29.27 8.51 4.64
C LEU A 115 -30.56 7.74 4.97
N GLU A 116 -30.56 6.43 4.75
CA GLU A 116 -31.66 5.54 5.13
C GLU A 116 -31.93 5.59 6.64
N LEU A 117 -30.89 5.52 7.47
CA LEU A 117 -31.01 5.61 8.93
C LEU A 117 -31.57 6.96 9.40
N LYS A 118 -31.28 8.04 8.67
CA LYS A 118 -31.81 9.38 8.93
C LYS A 118 -33.14 9.66 8.24
N ASN A 119 -33.66 8.71 7.47
CA ASN A 119 -34.84 8.87 6.63
C ASN A 119 -34.79 10.18 5.82
N THR A 120 -33.62 10.48 5.26
CA THR A 120 -33.31 11.73 4.56
C THR A 120 -32.84 11.40 3.15
N MET A 121 -33.20 12.24 2.18
CA MET A 121 -32.75 12.14 0.80
C MET A 121 -31.80 13.28 0.49
N ILE A 122 -30.81 13.04 -0.37
CA ILE A 122 -30.01 14.12 -0.96
C ILE A 122 -30.91 14.86 -1.95
N THR A 123 -31.02 16.17 -1.81
CA THR A 123 -31.65 17.02 -2.82
C THR A 123 -30.63 17.42 -3.88
N ASP A 124 -31.08 17.74 -5.09
CA ASP A 124 -30.18 18.16 -6.17
C ASP A 124 -29.37 19.42 -5.79
N GLU A 125 -29.96 20.33 -5.01
CA GLU A 125 -29.25 21.51 -4.46
C GLU A 125 -28.05 21.13 -3.57
N MET A 126 -28.18 20.08 -2.74
CA MET A 126 -27.09 19.60 -1.88
C MET A 126 -25.97 18.92 -2.67
N ALA A 127 -26.30 18.32 -3.82
CA ALA A 127 -25.30 17.69 -4.70
C ALA A 127 -24.46 18.73 -5.45
N GLU A 128 -25.05 19.88 -5.80
CA GLU A 128 -24.37 20.98 -6.50
C GLU A 128 -23.37 21.74 -5.61
N GLU A 129 -23.59 21.83 -4.29
CA GLU A 129 -22.64 22.47 -3.35
C GLU A 129 -21.35 21.68 -3.11
N ILE A 130 -21.35 20.37 -3.41
CA ILE A 130 -20.25 19.45 -3.10
C ILE A 130 -19.37 19.15 -4.35
N ALA A 131 -19.86 19.46 -5.56
CA ALA A 131 -19.17 19.25 -6.84
C ALA A 131 -18.16 20.36 -7.16
#